data_AF-A0A1Y3NBT9-F1
#
_entry.id   AF-A0A1Y3NBT9-F1
#
_cell.length_a   1.000
_cell.length_b   1.000
_cell.length_c   1.000
_cell.angle_alpha   90.00
_cell.angle_beta   90.00
_cell.angle_gamma   90.00
#
_symmetry.space_group_name_H-M   'P 1'
#
loop_
_entity.id
_entity.type
_entity.pdbx_description
1 polymer ?
#
loop_
_entity_poly.entity_id
_entity_poly.type
_entity_poly.pdbx_seq_one_letter_code
_entity_poly.pdbx_strand_id
1 'polypeptide(L)'
;QVFEHYTQLLVSNNYVTKRQSLKLLGELLLDRTNFNIMSRYITNAENLKLMMNLLRDKSRNIQFEAFHVFKVFVANPNKTPPILDILQKNKEKLLTFLRNFHNDRSDDEQFNEEKAFLIKQIYNLDNGK
;
A
#
# COMPACT_ATOMS: atom_id res chain seq x y z
N GLN A 1 -1.11 -10.12 18.39
CA GLN A 1 -1.39 -9.15 19.47
C GLN A 1 -1.20 -7.68 19.07
N VAL A 2 0.00 -7.09 18.98
CA VAL A 2 0.13 -5.63 18.72
C VAL A 2 -0.52 -5.18 17.40
N PHE A 3 -0.26 -5.89 16.30
CA PHE A 3 -0.84 -5.54 14.99
C PHE A 3 -2.36 -5.74 14.91
N GLU A 4 -2.93 -6.70 15.64
CA GLU A 4 -4.39 -6.90 15.66
C GLU A 4 -5.10 -5.69 16.29
N HIS A 5 -4.56 -5.15 17.39
CA HIS A 5 -5.07 -3.93 18.01
C HIS A 5 -4.83 -2.72 17.10
N TYR A 6 -3.66 -2.67 16.45
CA TYR A 6 -3.35 -1.58 15.52
C TYR A 6 -4.30 -1.55 14.32
N THR A 7 -4.72 -2.72 13.81
CA THR A 7 -5.72 -2.81 12.73
C THR A 7 -7.04 -2.13 13.12
N GLN A 8 -7.44 -2.18 14.38
CA GLN A 8 -8.65 -1.49 14.86
C GLN A 8 -8.55 0.04 14.69
N LEU A 9 -7.35 0.59 14.86
CA LEU A 9 -7.09 2.02 14.63
C LEU A 9 -7.21 2.38 13.14
N LEU A 10 -6.69 1.51 12.26
CA LEU A 10 -6.76 1.67 10.80
C LEU A 10 -8.18 1.61 10.25
N VAL A 11 -9.10 0.93 10.93
CA VAL A 11 -10.52 0.87 10.55
C VAL A 11 -11.42 1.79 11.36
N SER A 12 -10.85 2.62 12.25
CA SER A 12 -11.60 3.53 13.11
C SER A 12 -12.57 4.43 12.34
N ASN A 13 -13.75 4.65 12.90
CA ASN A 13 -14.71 5.62 12.37
C ASN A 13 -14.26 7.07 12.59
N ASN A 14 -13.32 7.30 13.50
CA ASN A 14 -12.73 8.62 13.70
C ASN A 14 -11.69 8.89 12.60
N TYR A 15 -11.95 9.92 11.79
CA TYR A 15 -11.08 10.33 10.68
C TYR A 15 -9.64 10.62 11.12
N VAL A 16 -9.47 11.38 12.21
CA VAL A 16 -8.14 11.79 12.69
C VAL A 16 -7.36 10.55 13.15
N THR A 17 -7.99 9.68 13.96
CA THR A 17 -7.37 8.42 14.39
C THR A 17 -6.95 7.58 13.20
N LYS A 18 -7.89 7.32 12.28
CA LYS A 18 -7.62 6.49 11.09
C LYS A 18 -6.46 7.05 10.27
N ARG A 19 -6.47 8.35 9.97
CA ARG A 19 -5.43 8.99 9.16
C ARG A 19 -4.07 8.96 9.87
N GLN A 20 -4.01 9.37 11.13
CA GLN A 20 -2.73 9.45 11.85
C GLN A 20 -2.14 8.07 12.13
N SER A 21 -2.97 7.07 12.42
CA SER A 21 -2.51 5.69 12.54
C SER A 21 -1.99 5.12 11.23
N LEU A 22 -2.61 5.47 10.09
CA LEU A 22 -2.12 5.02 8.80
C LEU A 22 -0.79 5.68 8.42
N LYS A 23 -0.64 6.98 8.70
CA LYS A 23 0.62 7.71 8.54
C LYS A 23 1.74 7.10 9.39
N LEU A 24 1.47 6.90 10.69
CA LEU A 24 2.43 6.30 11.62
C LEU A 24 2.82 4.88 11.20
N LEU A 25 1.88 4.08 10.70
CA LEU A 25 2.20 2.77 10.14
C LEU A 25 3.19 2.89 8.97
N GLY A 26 2.96 3.82 8.04
CA GLY A 26 3.89 4.09 6.93
C GLY A 26 5.30 4.42 7.42
N GLU A 27 5.41 5.32 8.40
CA GLU A 27 6.69 5.70 9.02
C GLU A 27 7.39 4.49 9.66
N LEU A 28 6.66 3.68 10.43
CA LEU A 28 7.19 2.48 11.08
C LEU A 28 7.70 1.44 10.09
N LEU A 29 6.99 1.23 8.98
CA LEU A 29 7.37 0.22 7.97
C LEU A 29 8.58 0.67 7.13
N LEU A 30 8.80 1.97 6.97
CA LEU A 30 9.91 2.53 6.19
C LEU A 30 11.19 2.73 7.02
N ASP A 31 11.09 2.70 8.35
CA ASP A 31 12.25 2.75 9.23
C ASP A 31 13.07 1.45 9.13
N ARG A 32 14.36 1.59 8.81
CA ARG A 32 15.30 0.47 8.65
C ARG A 32 15.48 -0.34 9.92
N THR A 33 15.34 0.28 11.09
CA THR A 33 15.42 -0.41 12.40
C THR A 33 14.26 -1.39 12.60
N ASN A 34 13.16 -1.18 11.87
CA ASN A 34 11.94 -2.00 11.92
C ASN A 34 11.85 -3.03 10.79
N PHE A 35 12.97 -3.37 10.13
CA PHE A 35 12.96 -4.30 8.99
C PHE A 35 12.21 -5.62 9.26
N ASN A 36 12.41 -6.24 10.43
CA ASN A 36 11.72 -7.47 10.80
C ASN A 36 10.19 -7.29 10.91
N ILE A 37 9.78 -6.13 11.41
CA ILE A 37 8.37 -5.75 11.54
C ILE A 37 7.77 -5.53 10.17
N MET A 38 8.44 -4.75 9.33
CA MET A 38 8.05 -4.50 7.94
C MET A 38 7.89 -5.82 7.17
N SER A 39 8.90 -6.68 7.21
CA SER A 39 8.89 -7.98 6.53
C SER A 39 7.71 -8.85 6.95
N ARG A 40 7.41 -8.93 8.26
CA ARG A 40 6.23 -9.66 8.75
C ARG A 40 4.91 -9.01 8.31
N TYR A 41 4.84 -7.69 8.26
CA TYR A 41 3.62 -6.98 7.87
C TYR A 41 3.27 -7.20 6.40
N ILE A 42 4.28 -7.11 5.51
CA ILE A 42 4.08 -7.14 4.04
C ILE A 42 3.91 -8.54 3.46
N THR A 43 4.10 -9.58 4.27
CA THR A 43 3.86 -10.98 3.88
C THR A 43 2.44 -11.46 4.18
N ASN A 44 1.64 -10.65 4.89
CA ASN A 44 0.26 -10.97 5.26
C ASN A 44 -0.75 -10.46 4.21
N ALA A 45 -1.54 -11.38 3.67
CA ALA A 45 -2.54 -11.11 2.64
C ALA A 45 -3.69 -10.18 3.10
N GLU A 46 -4.13 -10.28 4.35
CA GLU A 46 -5.20 -9.42 4.89
C GLU A 46 -4.73 -7.97 5.02
N ASN A 47 -3.45 -7.76 5.36
CA ASN A 47 -2.88 -6.42 5.39
C ASN A 47 -2.86 -5.79 3.99
N LEU A 48 -2.51 -6.56 2.95
CA LEU A 48 -2.56 -6.08 1.56
C LEU A 48 -4.00 -5.70 1.17
N LYS A 49 -4.98 -6.57 1.45
CA LYS A 49 -6.40 -6.32 1.16
C LYS A 49 -6.88 -5.05 1.86
N LEU A 50 -6.52 -4.86 3.12
CA LEU A 50 -6.85 -3.66 3.88
C LEU A 50 -6.30 -2.40 3.19
N MET A 51 -5.03 -2.40 2.79
CA MET A 51 -4.43 -1.25 2.10
C MET A 51 -5.10 -0.99 0.75
N MET A 52 -5.39 -2.04 -0.03
CA MET A 52 -6.11 -1.90 -1.31
C MET A 52 -7.53 -1.34 -1.15
N ASN A 53 -8.21 -1.66 -0.04
CA ASN A 53 -9.51 -1.07 0.28
C ASN A 53 -9.37 0.40 0.69
N LEU A 54 -8.36 0.74 1.50
CA LEU A 54 -8.09 2.12 1.93
C LEU A 54 -7.66 3.04 0.78
N LEU A 55 -7.03 2.52 -0.27
CA LEU A 55 -6.80 3.26 -1.53
C LEU A 55 -8.10 3.77 -2.16
N ARG A 56 -9.25 3.16 -1.84
CA ARG A 56 -10.58 3.55 -2.32
C ARG A 56 -11.41 4.30 -1.27
N ASP A 57 -10.82 4.70 -0.15
CA ASP A 57 -11.53 5.45 0.90
C ASP A 57 -12.07 6.78 0.35
N LYS A 58 -13.19 7.29 0.90
CA LYS A 58 -13.77 8.57 0.48
C LYS A 58 -12.83 9.77 0.71
N SER A 59 -11.91 9.67 1.66
CA SER A 59 -10.95 10.73 1.98
C SER A 59 -9.68 10.60 1.16
N ARG A 60 -9.42 11.61 0.32
CA ARG A 60 -8.16 11.76 -0.44
C ARG A 60 -6.91 11.65 0.44
N ASN A 61 -6.96 12.14 1.67
CA ASN A 61 -5.81 12.03 2.58
C ASN A 61 -5.60 10.60 3.07
N ILE A 62 -6.67 9.84 3.32
CA ILE A 62 -6.54 8.41 3.71
C ILE A 62 -6.01 7.61 2.52
N GLN A 63 -6.53 7.85 1.31
CA GLN A 63 -6.03 7.23 0.08
C GLN A 63 -4.51 7.43 -0.06
N PHE A 64 -4.04 8.65 0.17
CA PHE A 64 -2.62 9.00 0.05
C PHE A 64 -1.74 8.29 1.09
N GLU A 65 -2.14 8.27 2.37
CA GLU A 65 -1.38 7.51 3.38
C GLU A 65 -1.41 6.00 3.10
N ALA A 66 -2.53 5.47 2.59
CA ALA A 66 -2.64 4.06 2.18
C ALA A 66 -1.69 3.72 1.03
N PHE A 67 -1.47 4.66 0.11
CA PHE A 67 -0.51 4.51 -0.98
C PHE A 67 0.92 4.30 -0.47
N HIS A 68 1.34 5.07 0.55
CA HIS A 68 2.67 4.93 1.14
C HIS A 68 2.90 3.58 1.82
N VAL A 69 1.85 2.93 2.32
CA VAL A 69 1.96 1.56 2.85
C VAL A 69 1.88 0.53 1.72
N PHE A 70 0.93 0.69 0.79
CA PHE A 70 0.75 -0.19 -0.37
C PHE A 70 2.02 -0.30 -1.23
N LYS A 71 2.76 0.80 -1.42
CA LYS A 71 4.00 0.78 -2.22
C LYS A 71 5.03 -0.21 -1.70
N VAL A 72 5.09 -0.42 -0.37
CA VAL A 72 6.04 -1.36 0.26
C VAL A 72 5.74 -2.82 -0.12
N PHE A 73 4.46 -3.19 -0.24
CA PHE A 73 4.07 -4.53 -0.70
C PHE A 73 4.52 -4.79 -2.14
N VAL A 74 4.33 -3.80 -3.02
CA VAL A 74 4.66 -3.92 -4.44
C VAL A 74 6.17 -3.84 -4.66
N ALA A 75 6.88 -3.01 -3.90
CA ALA A 75 8.33 -2.86 -3.99
C ALA A 75 9.11 -4.05 -3.41
N ASN A 76 8.49 -4.89 -2.57
CA ASN A 76 9.14 -6.08 -2.04
C ASN A 76 9.57 -7.04 -3.19
N PRO A 77 10.86 -7.33 -3.38
CA PRO A 77 11.31 -8.28 -4.41
C PRO A 77 10.90 -9.71 -4.09
N ASN A 78 10.79 -10.06 -2.80
CA ASN A 78 10.50 -11.40 -2.31
C ASN A 78 9.03 -11.52 -1.87
N LYS A 79 8.10 -11.31 -2.82
CA LYS A 79 6.66 -11.41 -2.54
C LYS A 79 6.29 -12.85 -2.24
N THR A 80 5.51 -13.09 -1.19
CA THR A 80 4.99 -14.43 -0.89
C THR A 80 3.92 -14.82 -1.93
N PRO A 81 3.69 -16.13 -2.15
CA PRO A 81 2.69 -16.58 -3.12
C PRO A 81 1.29 -15.97 -2.93
N PRO A 82 0.75 -15.82 -1.69
CA PRO A 82 -0.55 -15.17 -1.49
C PRO A 82 -0.58 -13.69 -1.89
N ILE A 83 0.53 -12.97 -1.69
CA ILE A 83 0.65 -11.56 -2.06
C ILE A 83 0.71 -11.42 -3.58
N LEU A 84 1.52 -12.27 -4.23
CA LEU A 84 1.65 -12.29 -5.68
C LEU A 84 0.30 -12.62 -6.35
N ASP A 85 -0.40 -13.65 -5.87
CA ASP A 85 -1.71 -14.07 -6.39
C ASP A 85 -2.75 -12.94 -6.32
N ILE A 86 -2.83 -12.20 -5.21
CA ILE A 86 -3.73 -11.05 -5.07
C ILE A 86 -3.39 -9.95 -6.08
N LEU A 87 -2.11 -9.61 -6.24
CA LEU A 87 -1.67 -8.55 -7.16
C LEU A 87 -1.92 -8.94 -8.62
N GLN A 88 -1.63 -10.20 -9.00
CA GLN A 88 -1.88 -10.72 -10.35
C GLN A 88 -3.38 -10.75 -10.68
N LYS A 89 -4.22 -11.30 -9.79
CA LYS A 89 -5.68 -11.34 -9.97
C LYS A 89 -6.32 -9.96 -10.12
N ASN A 90 -5.69 -8.92 -9.57
CA ASN A 90 -6.19 -7.54 -9.62
C ASN A 90 -5.39 -6.63 -10.57
N LYS A 91 -4.44 -7.19 -11.35
CA LYS A 91 -3.44 -6.44 -12.12
C LYS A 91 -4.04 -5.36 -13.01
N GLU A 92 -4.98 -5.71 -13.88
CA GLU A 92 -5.58 -4.77 -14.84
C GLU A 92 -6.31 -3.61 -14.13
N LYS A 93 -7.05 -3.93 -13.07
CA LYS A 93 -7.78 -2.96 -12.26
C LYS A 93 -6.81 -2.04 -11.50
N LEU A 94 -5.74 -2.60 -10.93
CA LEU A 94 -4.70 -1.83 -10.25
C LEU A 94 -3.98 -0.87 -11.20
N LEU A 95 -3.61 -1.32 -12.41
CA LEU A 95 -2.97 -0.46 -13.41
C LEU A 95 -3.88 0.69 -13.84
N THR A 96 -5.15 0.39 -14.11
CA THR A 96 -6.15 1.42 -14.46
C THR A 96 -6.38 2.40 -13.31
N PHE A 97 -6.46 1.90 -12.08
CA PHE A 97 -6.62 2.71 -10.89
C PHE A 97 -5.42 3.65 -10.68
N LEU A 98 -4.20 3.10 -10.66
CA LEU A 98 -2.98 3.87 -10.38
C LEU A 98 -2.69 4.94 -11.42
N ARG A 99 -3.02 4.71 -12.71
CA ARG A 99 -2.88 5.75 -13.76
C ARG A 99 -3.75 6.99 -13.52
N ASN A 100 -4.85 6.84 -12.78
CA ASN A 100 -5.78 7.92 -12.48
C ASN A 100 -5.67 8.42 -11.02
N PHE A 101 -4.76 7.84 -10.24
CA PHE A 101 -4.65 8.10 -8.81
C PHE A 101 -3.93 9.43 -8.54
N HIS A 102 -4.66 10.39 -7.95
CA HIS A 102 -4.17 11.73 -7.55
C HIS A 102 -3.38 12.47 -8.65
N ASN A 103 -3.87 12.50 -9.89
CA ASN A 103 -3.19 13.19 -11.00
C ASN A 103 -3.16 14.73 -10.86
N ASP A 104 -3.94 15.29 -9.96
CA ASP A 104 -3.91 16.69 -9.53
C ASP A 104 -2.65 17.08 -8.74
N ARG A 105 -1.86 16.11 -8.24
CA ARG A 105 -0.58 16.34 -7.57
C ARG A 105 0.58 16.41 -8.56
N SER A 106 0.51 17.30 -9.55
CA SER A 106 1.53 17.40 -10.61
C SER A 106 2.85 18.01 -10.13
N ASP A 107 2.82 18.75 -9.02
CA ASP A 107 3.97 19.40 -8.36
C ASP A 107 4.76 18.47 -7.42
N ASP A 108 4.17 17.34 -7.04
CA ASP A 108 4.80 16.32 -6.19
C ASP A 108 5.57 15.31 -7.05
N GLU A 109 6.79 15.69 -7.47
CA GLU A 109 7.65 14.88 -8.35
C GLU A 109 7.91 13.49 -7.75
N GLN A 110 8.23 13.44 -6.45
CA GLN A 110 8.49 12.18 -5.74
C GLN A 110 7.29 11.23 -5.80
N PHE A 111 6.09 11.72 -5.51
CA PHE A 111 4.88 10.90 -5.61
C PHE A 111 4.66 10.36 -7.03
N ASN A 112 4.88 11.20 -8.05
CA ASN A 112 4.69 10.79 -9.44
C ASN A 112 5.70 9.73 -9.89
N GLU A 113 6.96 9.85 -9.46
CA GLU A 113 7.99 8.82 -9.67
C GLU A 113 7.64 7.50 -8.99
N GLU A 114 7.22 7.54 -7.71
CA GLU A 114 6.80 6.36 -6.96
C GLU A 114 5.61 5.69 -7.65
N LYS A 115 4.60 6.46 -8.08
CA LYS A 115 3.43 5.96 -8.80
C LYS A 115 3.82 5.29 -10.12
N ALA A 116 4.70 5.92 -10.91
CA ALA A 116 5.21 5.36 -12.17
C ALA A 116 5.98 4.06 -11.93
N PHE A 117 6.82 4.01 -10.89
CA PHE A 117 7.54 2.82 -10.48
C PHE A 117 6.58 1.68 -10.12
N LEU A 118 5.54 1.93 -9.33
CA LEU A 118 4.54 0.92 -8.96
C LEU A 118 3.78 0.37 -10.17
N ILE A 119 3.38 1.24 -11.10
CA ILE A 119 2.73 0.84 -12.35
C ILE A 119 3.63 -0.12 -13.13
N LYS A 120 4.92 0.21 -13.27
CA LYS A 120 5.90 -0.64 -13.94
C LYS A 120 6.07 -2.00 -13.24
N GLN A 121 6.17 -2.01 -11.91
CA GLN A 121 6.29 -3.25 -11.13
C GLN A 121 5.07 -4.15 -11.32
N ILE A 122 3.85 -3.60 -11.22
CA ILE A 122 2.60 -4.36 -11.39
C ILE A 122 2.45 -4.87 -12.82
N TYR A 123 2.82 -4.06 -13.82
CA TYR A 123 2.80 -4.48 -15.23
C TYR A 123 3.69 -5.71 -15.47
N ASN A 124 4.84 -5.79 -14.81
CA ASN A 124 5.82 -6.86 -14.97
C ASN A 124 5.55 -8.14 -14.17
N LEU A 125 4.47 -8.22 -13.38
CA LEU A 125 4.17 -9.38 -12.53
C LEU A 125 3.90 -10.69 -13.30
N ASP A 126 3.80 -10.66 -14.63
CA ASP A 126 3.42 -11.83 -15.46
C ASP A 126 4.53 -12.37 -16.38
N ASN A 127 5.79 -11.94 -16.24
CA ASN A 127 6.89 -12.43 -17.08
C ASN A 127 7.52 -13.74 -16.58
N GLY A 128 6.75 -14.59 -15.89
CA GLY A 128 7.20 -15.82 -15.26
C GLY A 128 6.44 -17.07 -15.71
N LYS A 129 6.08 -17.15 -17.00
CA LYS A 129 5.77 -18.41 -17.68
C LYS A 129 6.90 -18.76 -18.62
#